data_AF-C3XPY7-F1
#
_entry.id   AF-C3XPY7-F1
#
_cell.length_a   1.000
_cell.length_b   1.000
_cell.length_c   1.000
_cell.angle_alpha   90.00
_cell.angle_beta   90.00
_cell.angle_gamma   90.00
#
_symmetry.space_group_name_H-M   'P 1'
#
loop_
_entity.id
_entity.type
_entity.pdbx_description
1 polymer ?
#
loop_
_entity_poly.entity_id
_entity_poly.type
_entity_poly.pdbx_seq_one_letter_code
_entity_poly.pdbx_strand_id
1 'polypeptide(L)'
;MSAALGPFFRPHHSCHSSVHRVFVLLLMTELVLESGAWWRQHRSVPPPPPKECSTPPSPDYTIKSCVYPHIHGHPCTYRCQPGYTPFAGSITRTCSNGVWTGTDLVCKRDYSSPQTPDYTFRSGCGYPYTQGKRCTYRCLLGYTQVSGSTTKTCYNGHWTSTGDDLVCRRVHPYVMAEGLVAVSAE
;
A
#
# COMPACT_ATOMS: atom_id res chain seq x y z
N MET A 1 -88.16 -44.21 -67.72
CA MET A 1 -87.15 -43.87 -68.75
C MET A 1 -86.02 -43.17 -68.00
N SER A 2 -84.95 -43.90 -67.65
CA SER A 2 -83.61 -43.78 -68.30
C SER A 2 -82.85 -42.56 -67.79
N ALA A 3 -81.59 -42.60 -67.32
CA ALA A 3 -80.63 -43.69 -67.05
C ALA A 3 -79.69 -43.20 -65.89
N ALA A 4 -78.60 -43.84 -65.44
CA ALA A 4 -77.83 -45.00 -65.90
C ALA A 4 -77.15 -45.73 -64.71
N LEU A 5 -76.13 -46.57 -64.98
CA LEU A 5 -75.24 -47.21 -63.99
C LEU A 5 -73.85 -46.57 -63.99
N GLY A 6 -73.15 -46.62 -62.85
CA GLY A 6 -71.71 -46.36 -62.80
C GLY A 6 -71.10 -46.50 -61.39
N PRO A 7 -70.40 -47.61 -61.10
CA PRO A 7 -69.58 -47.74 -59.90
C PRO A 7 -68.10 -47.94 -60.23
N PHE A 8 -67.19 -47.11 -59.69
CA PHE A 8 -65.79 -47.53 -59.49
C PHE A 8 -65.14 -46.82 -58.28
N PHE A 9 -64.16 -47.52 -57.70
CA PHE A 9 -63.65 -47.34 -56.34
C PHE A 9 -62.65 -46.17 -56.13
N ARG A 10 -62.83 -45.46 -55.00
CA ARG A 10 -61.77 -44.94 -54.07
C ARG A 10 -60.80 -43.85 -54.62
N PRO A 11 -60.03 -43.12 -53.76
CA PRO A 11 -59.79 -43.31 -52.33
C PRO A 11 -60.07 -42.12 -51.39
N HIS A 12 -60.08 -42.44 -50.10
CA HIS A 12 -60.36 -41.58 -48.95
C HIS A 12 -59.16 -40.67 -48.59
N HIS A 13 -58.94 -39.59 -49.35
CA HIS A 13 -57.88 -38.62 -49.08
C HIS A 13 -58.27 -37.58 -48.01
N SER A 14 -58.18 -37.94 -46.72
CA SER A 14 -57.98 -37.00 -45.60
C SER A 14 -57.78 -37.71 -44.25
N CYS A 15 -56.63 -38.40 -44.07
CA CYS A 15 -56.18 -38.81 -42.72
C CYS A 15 -54.66 -39.04 -42.56
N HIS A 16 -53.85 -38.98 -43.63
CA HIS A 16 -52.42 -39.28 -43.53
C HIS A 16 -51.54 -38.07 -43.14
N SER A 17 -52.04 -36.83 -43.28
CA SER A 17 -51.25 -35.63 -42.96
C SER A 17 -51.19 -35.32 -41.47
N SER A 18 -52.30 -35.52 -40.73
CA SER A 18 -52.38 -35.18 -39.30
C SER A 18 -51.50 -36.08 -38.43
N VAL A 19 -51.51 -37.39 -38.67
CA VAL A 19 -50.69 -38.34 -37.89
C VAL A 19 -49.20 -38.10 -38.12
N HIS A 20 -48.79 -37.88 -39.38
CA HIS A 20 -47.40 -37.54 -39.71
C HIS A 20 -46.96 -36.20 -39.10
N ARG A 21 -47.83 -35.17 -39.08
CA ARG A 21 -47.56 -33.90 -38.40
C ARG A 21 -47.37 -34.07 -36.90
N VAL A 22 -48.22 -34.87 -36.23
CA VAL A 22 -48.10 -35.16 -34.80
C VAL A 22 -46.80 -35.93 -34.50
N PHE A 23 -46.45 -36.93 -35.30
CA PHE A 23 -45.23 -37.71 -35.11
C PHE A 23 -43.95 -36.86 -35.30
N VAL A 24 -43.93 -36.00 -36.32
CA VAL A 24 -42.83 -35.03 -36.54
C VAL A 24 -42.74 -34.03 -35.39
N LEU A 25 -43.86 -33.51 -34.87
CA LEU A 25 -43.84 -32.61 -33.72
C LEU A 25 -43.30 -33.27 -32.44
N LEU A 26 -43.66 -34.53 -32.18
CA LEU A 26 -43.17 -35.29 -31.02
C LEU A 26 -41.65 -35.52 -31.10
N LEU A 27 -41.14 -35.99 -32.24
CA LEU A 27 -39.69 -36.15 -32.46
C LEU A 27 -38.93 -34.83 -32.32
N MET A 28 -39.48 -33.73 -32.83
CA MET A 28 -38.87 -32.40 -32.67
C MET A 28 -38.89 -31.94 -31.20
N THR A 29 -39.93 -32.26 -30.42
CA THR A 29 -39.93 -31.96 -28.98
C THR A 29 -38.93 -32.81 -28.20
N GLU A 30 -38.78 -34.10 -28.49
CA GLU A 30 -37.78 -34.96 -27.85
C GLU A 30 -36.35 -34.48 -28.17
N LEU A 31 -36.06 -34.15 -29.43
CA LEU A 31 -34.76 -33.59 -29.83
C LEU A 31 -34.46 -32.23 -29.15
N VAL A 32 -35.50 -31.40 -28.92
CA VAL A 32 -35.41 -30.14 -28.16
C VAL A 32 -35.27 -30.38 -26.65
N LEU A 33 -35.79 -31.48 -26.13
CA LEU A 33 -35.60 -31.92 -24.73
C LEU A 33 -34.21 -32.49 -24.47
N GLU A 34 -33.63 -33.25 -25.42
CA GLU A 34 -32.27 -33.80 -25.33
C GLU A 34 -31.19 -32.72 -25.45
N SER A 35 -31.28 -31.88 -26.48
CA SER A 35 -30.48 -30.65 -26.54
C SER A 35 -30.76 -29.73 -25.33
N GLY A 36 -32.01 -29.76 -24.85
CA GLY A 36 -32.53 -29.19 -23.60
C GLY A 36 -31.84 -29.65 -22.30
N ALA A 37 -31.29 -30.86 -22.30
CA ALA A 37 -30.53 -31.43 -21.19
C ALA A 37 -29.03 -31.17 -21.35
N TRP A 38 -28.53 -31.23 -22.58
CA TRP A 38 -27.12 -31.00 -22.90
C TRP A 38 -26.61 -29.62 -22.44
N TRP A 39 -27.40 -28.55 -22.63
CA TRP A 39 -27.03 -27.21 -22.14
C TRP A 39 -27.11 -27.02 -20.62
N ARG A 40 -27.78 -27.93 -19.89
CA ARG A 40 -27.76 -27.92 -18.40
C ARG A 40 -26.47 -28.54 -17.87
N GLN A 41 -26.05 -29.66 -18.48
CA GLN A 41 -24.88 -30.41 -18.03
C GLN A 41 -23.55 -29.73 -18.37
N HIS A 42 -23.48 -28.99 -19.49
CA HIS A 42 -22.26 -28.34 -19.97
C HIS A 42 -22.19 -26.82 -19.67
N ARG A 43 -23.03 -26.30 -18.77
CA ARG A 43 -22.90 -24.91 -18.32
C ARG A 43 -21.66 -24.76 -17.45
N SER A 44 -20.64 -24.07 -17.97
CA SER A 44 -19.51 -23.63 -17.16
C SER A 44 -20.03 -22.74 -16.01
N VAL A 45 -19.84 -23.21 -14.78
CA VAL A 45 -20.14 -22.40 -13.60
C VAL A 45 -19.22 -21.18 -13.66
N PRO A 46 -19.75 -19.94 -13.64
CA PRO A 46 -18.89 -18.76 -13.64
C PRO A 46 -17.98 -18.80 -12.40
N PRO A 47 -16.70 -18.40 -12.51
CA PRO A 47 -15.81 -18.37 -11.35
C PRO A 47 -16.44 -17.51 -10.25
N PRO A 48 -16.26 -17.86 -8.97
CA PRO A 48 -16.80 -17.06 -7.87
C PRO A 48 -16.26 -15.62 -7.98
N PRO A 49 -17.07 -14.62 -7.61
CA PRO A 49 -16.61 -13.23 -7.65
C PRO A 49 -15.35 -13.06 -6.81
N PRO A 50 -14.38 -12.23 -7.25
CA PRO A 50 -13.13 -12.04 -6.54
C PRO A 50 -13.41 -11.55 -5.12
N LYS A 51 -12.78 -12.17 -4.12
CA LYS A 51 -12.94 -11.77 -2.72
C LYS A 51 -12.40 -10.35 -2.54
N GLU A 52 -13.32 -9.42 -2.32
CA GLU A 52 -13.02 -8.02 -1.99
C GLU A 52 -12.84 -7.87 -0.47
N CYS A 53 -11.86 -7.07 -0.07
CA CYS A 53 -11.64 -6.69 1.31
C CYS A 53 -12.58 -5.55 1.74
N SER A 54 -12.83 -5.46 3.04
CA SER A 54 -13.45 -4.28 3.63
C SER A 54 -12.65 -3.00 3.34
N THR A 55 -13.26 -1.83 3.54
CA THR A 55 -12.58 -0.54 3.47
C THR A 55 -11.26 -0.60 4.26
N PRO A 56 -10.09 -0.30 3.63
CA PRO A 56 -8.80 -0.38 4.30
C PRO A 56 -8.78 0.49 5.56
N PRO A 57 -8.11 0.06 6.65
CA PRO A 57 -8.09 0.79 7.91
C PRO A 57 -7.52 2.20 7.76
N SER A 58 -7.74 3.05 8.77
CA SER A 58 -7.19 4.41 8.85
C SER A 58 -6.49 4.60 10.20
N PRO A 59 -5.26 4.07 10.41
CA PRO A 59 -4.54 4.26 11.66
C PRO A 59 -4.18 5.73 11.90
N ASP A 60 -3.99 6.11 13.17
CA ASP A 60 -3.71 7.49 13.57
C ASP A 60 -2.45 8.06 12.91
N TYR A 61 -2.52 9.33 12.54
CA TYR A 61 -1.44 10.08 11.88
C TYR A 61 -0.93 9.45 10.57
N THR A 62 -1.72 8.59 9.92
CA THR A 62 -1.42 8.05 8.59
C THR A 62 -2.12 8.81 7.46
N ILE A 63 -1.61 8.62 6.24
CA ILE A 63 -2.24 8.94 4.97
C ILE A 63 -2.16 7.65 4.15
N LYS A 64 -3.31 7.14 3.71
CA LYS A 64 -3.41 5.91 2.92
C LYS A 64 -3.61 6.19 1.44
N SER A 65 -3.01 5.36 0.59
CA SER A 65 -3.14 5.36 -0.87
C SER A 65 -3.43 3.94 -1.30
N CYS A 66 -4.69 3.66 -1.65
CA CYS A 66 -5.18 2.32 -1.94
C CYS A 66 -5.75 2.26 -3.36
N VAL A 67 -5.58 1.12 -4.04
CA VAL A 67 -6.26 0.86 -5.32
C VAL A 67 -7.68 0.37 -5.04
N TYR A 68 -8.68 0.97 -5.69
CA TYR A 68 -10.08 0.52 -5.70
C TYR A 68 -10.39 -0.14 -7.06
N PRO A 69 -11.17 -1.25 -7.13
CA PRO A 69 -11.77 -2.01 -6.02
C PRO A 69 -10.71 -2.74 -5.18
N HIS A 70 -11.08 -3.17 -3.98
CA HIS A 70 -10.14 -3.74 -2.99
C HIS A 70 -10.05 -5.27 -3.08
N ILE A 71 -9.83 -5.80 -4.29
CA ILE A 71 -9.82 -7.25 -4.55
C ILE A 71 -8.52 -7.95 -4.12
N HIS A 72 -8.57 -9.28 -3.94
CA HIS A 72 -7.40 -10.11 -3.65
C HIS A 72 -6.18 -9.75 -4.53
N GLY A 73 -5.06 -9.45 -3.89
CA GLY A 73 -3.80 -9.06 -4.54
C GLY A 73 -3.60 -7.54 -4.63
N HIS A 74 -4.64 -6.71 -4.46
CA HIS A 74 -4.49 -5.26 -4.52
C HIS A 74 -3.81 -4.70 -3.25
N PRO A 75 -2.80 -3.82 -3.41
CA PRO A 75 -2.14 -3.16 -2.29
C PRO A 75 -2.87 -1.90 -1.84
N CYS A 76 -2.70 -1.57 -0.57
CA CYS A 76 -2.80 -0.22 -0.04
C CYS A 76 -1.51 0.16 0.69
N THR A 77 -0.96 1.32 0.33
CA THR A 77 0.27 1.87 0.91
C THR A 77 -0.08 3.00 1.87
N TYR A 78 0.54 2.98 3.05
CA TYR A 78 0.39 3.94 4.13
C TYR A 78 1.70 4.72 4.27
N ARG A 79 1.57 6.01 4.53
CA ARG A 79 2.68 6.87 4.96
C ARG A 79 2.25 7.68 6.16
N CYS A 80 3.20 8.11 6.97
CA CYS A 80 2.90 9.03 8.06
C CYS A 80 2.58 10.44 7.53
N GLN A 81 1.78 11.17 8.30
CA GLN A 81 1.53 12.59 8.09
C GLN A 81 2.83 13.40 8.32
N PRO A 82 2.95 14.62 7.74
CA PRO A 82 4.11 15.47 7.98
C PRO A 82 4.37 15.69 9.47
N GLY A 83 5.62 15.59 9.91
CA GLY A 83 5.99 15.65 11.34
C GLY A 83 5.81 14.33 12.11
N TYR A 84 5.55 13.22 11.43
CA TYR A 84 5.52 11.87 12.00
C TYR A 84 6.36 10.90 11.15
N THR A 85 7.00 9.92 11.79
CA THR A 85 7.77 8.85 11.16
C THR A 85 7.23 7.45 11.46
N PRO A 86 7.43 6.47 10.57
CA PRO A 86 7.14 5.06 10.84
C PRO A 86 7.92 4.56 12.06
N PHE A 87 7.20 4.02 13.04
CA PHE A 87 7.77 3.44 14.26
C PHE A 87 7.58 1.92 14.30
N ALA A 88 6.41 1.42 13.89
CA ALA A 88 6.11 -0.01 13.80
C ALA A 88 5.02 -0.28 12.75
N GLY A 89 4.79 -1.56 12.44
CA GLY A 89 3.70 -2.00 11.56
C GLY A 89 4.03 -1.99 10.07
N SER A 90 3.00 -2.13 9.23
CA SER A 90 3.17 -2.37 7.78
C SER A 90 2.94 -1.11 6.95
N ILE A 91 3.98 -0.65 6.25
CA ILE A 91 3.90 0.45 5.25
C ILE A 91 2.98 0.05 4.08
N THR A 92 3.01 -1.20 3.64
CA THR A 92 2.12 -1.70 2.59
C THR A 92 1.34 -2.90 3.13
N ARG A 93 0.03 -2.91 2.87
CA ARG A 93 -0.87 -4.01 3.19
C ARG A 93 -1.56 -4.47 1.92
N THR A 94 -1.76 -5.77 1.76
CA THR A 94 -2.37 -6.33 0.55
C THR A 94 -3.69 -6.99 0.91
N CYS A 95 -4.72 -6.82 0.10
CA CYS A 95 -5.93 -7.60 0.28
C CYS A 95 -5.64 -9.07 -0.01
N SER A 96 -5.88 -9.96 0.94
CA SER A 96 -5.77 -11.42 0.77
C SER A 96 -7.06 -12.08 1.24
N ASN A 97 -7.80 -12.64 0.29
CA ASN A 97 -9.01 -13.43 0.54
C ASN A 97 -10.10 -12.72 1.37
N GLY A 98 -10.21 -11.39 1.24
CA GLY A 98 -11.15 -10.56 1.99
C GLY A 98 -10.59 -9.92 3.27
N VAL A 99 -9.32 -10.18 3.62
CA VAL A 99 -8.64 -9.63 4.80
C VAL A 99 -7.36 -8.87 4.40
N TRP A 100 -7.13 -7.70 5.00
CA TRP A 100 -5.90 -6.93 4.80
C TRP A 100 -4.71 -7.53 5.56
N THR A 101 -3.68 -7.98 4.83
CA THR A 101 -2.44 -8.52 5.40
C THR A 101 -1.65 -7.47 6.19
N GLY A 102 -0.72 -7.92 7.05
CA GLY A 102 0.11 -7.03 7.86
C GLY A 102 -0.66 -6.39 9.02
N THR A 103 -0.03 -5.41 9.67
CA THR A 103 -0.58 -4.69 10.83
C THR A 103 -0.67 -3.19 10.56
N ASP A 104 -1.44 -2.49 11.39
CA ASP A 104 -1.60 -1.04 11.30
C ASP A 104 -0.25 -0.32 11.40
N LEU A 105 -0.01 0.64 10.50
CA LEU A 105 1.18 1.47 10.53
C LEU A 105 1.12 2.40 11.75
N VAL A 106 2.07 2.26 12.67
CA VAL A 106 2.21 3.11 13.85
C VAL A 106 3.15 4.26 13.51
N CYS A 107 2.58 5.46 13.43
CA CYS A 107 3.31 6.71 13.18
C CYS A 107 3.60 7.42 14.51
N LYS A 108 4.86 7.78 14.76
CA LYS A 108 5.28 8.50 15.97
C LYS A 108 5.73 9.91 15.60
N ARG A 109 5.37 10.91 16.42
CA ARG A 109 5.73 12.31 16.17
C ARG A 109 7.25 12.47 16.17
N ASP A 110 7.76 13.22 15.19
CA ASP A 110 9.17 13.59 15.12
C ASP A 110 9.52 14.57 16.24
N TYR A 111 10.75 14.48 16.73
CA TYR A 111 11.27 15.36 17.76
C TYR A 111 11.75 16.70 17.19
N SER A 112 11.97 17.67 18.08
CA SER A 112 12.47 18.99 17.71
C SER A 112 13.89 18.93 17.15
N SER A 113 14.23 19.93 16.32
CA SER A 113 15.61 20.13 15.89
C SER A 113 16.52 20.39 17.09
N PRO A 114 17.70 19.77 17.16
CA PRO A 114 18.70 20.10 18.18
C PRO A 114 19.09 21.58 18.10
N GLN A 115 19.35 22.20 19.25
CA GLN A 115 20.00 23.51 19.30
C GLN A 115 21.42 23.42 18.73
N THR A 116 21.89 24.52 18.17
CA THR A 116 23.25 24.69 17.65
C THR A 116 23.92 25.81 18.43
N PRO A 117 24.92 25.50 19.30
CA PRO A 117 25.64 26.52 20.06
C PRO A 117 26.42 27.48 19.16
N ASP A 118 26.72 28.67 19.68
CA ASP A 118 27.43 29.71 18.94
C ASP A 118 28.81 29.26 18.46
N TYR A 119 29.16 29.72 17.25
CA TYR A 119 30.40 29.39 16.55
C TYR A 119 30.62 27.88 16.31
N THR A 120 29.55 27.07 16.36
CA THR A 120 29.59 25.64 16.00
C THR A 120 28.96 25.37 14.63
N PHE A 121 29.39 24.26 14.01
CA PHE A 121 28.76 23.64 12.85
C PHE A 121 28.24 22.26 13.24
N ARG A 122 26.96 22.02 12.98
CA ARG A 122 26.26 20.75 13.28
C ARG A 122 26.21 19.84 12.05
N SER A 123 26.54 18.57 12.21
CA SER A 123 26.51 17.53 11.17
C SER A 123 26.06 16.18 11.71
N GLY A 124 26.00 15.15 10.85
CA GLY A 124 25.62 13.78 11.23
C GLY A 124 24.13 13.55 11.49
N CYS A 125 23.34 14.62 11.62
CA CYS A 125 21.91 14.56 11.86
C CYS A 125 21.13 15.53 10.96
N GLY A 126 19.90 15.11 10.63
CA GLY A 126 18.92 15.86 9.87
C GLY A 126 17.54 15.23 10.09
N TYR A 127 16.50 16.00 9.74
CA TYR A 127 15.11 15.57 9.80
C TYR A 127 14.91 14.26 8.99
N PRO A 128 14.11 13.29 9.48
CA PRO A 128 13.38 13.28 10.75
C PRO A 128 14.28 13.05 11.97
N TYR A 129 13.90 13.69 13.08
CA TYR A 129 14.58 13.55 14.37
C TYR A 129 13.83 12.53 15.23
N THR A 130 14.49 11.43 15.57
CA THR A 130 13.91 10.27 16.24
C THR A 130 14.78 9.83 17.42
N GLN A 131 14.26 8.92 18.26
CA GLN A 131 14.98 8.37 19.40
C GLN A 131 16.34 7.80 18.98
N GLY A 132 17.40 8.15 19.69
CA GLY A 132 18.76 7.65 19.42
C GLY A 132 19.47 8.32 18.24
N LYS A 133 18.83 9.22 17.48
CA LYS A 133 19.54 10.07 16.49
C LYS A 133 20.67 10.82 17.19
N ARG A 134 21.83 10.88 16.54
CA ARG A 134 23.04 11.50 17.08
C ARG A 134 23.53 12.61 16.15
N CYS A 135 23.77 13.79 16.72
CA CYS A 135 24.38 14.94 16.04
C CYS A 135 25.82 15.09 16.48
N THR A 136 26.69 15.43 15.54
CA THR A 136 28.08 15.83 15.79
C THR A 136 28.20 17.34 15.63
N TYR A 137 29.02 17.97 16.46
CA TYR A 137 29.32 19.39 16.46
C TYR A 137 30.83 19.59 16.36
N ARG A 138 31.24 20.63 15.65
CA ARG A 138 32.63 21.10 15.57
C ARG A 138 32.66 22.62 15.60
N CYS A 139 33.76 23.22 16.03
CA CYS A 139 33.92 24.67 15.91
C CYS A 139 34.02 25.09 14.43
N LEU A 140 33.58 26.31 14.13
CA LEU A 140 33.78 26.95 12.84
C LEU A 140 35.27 27.26 12.60
N LEU A 141 35.64 27.49 11.35
CA LEU A 141 37.01 27.88 10.99
C LEU A 141 37.42 29.16 11.74
N GLY A 142 38.61 29.14 12.33
CA GLY A 142 39.09 30.23 13.21
C GLY A 142 38.62 30.14 14.67
N TYR A 143 37.92 29.08 15.06
CA TYR A 143 37.52 28.81 16.45
C TYR A 143 38.03 27.43 16.90
N THR A 144 38.35 27.30 18.19
CA THR A 144 38.76 26.04 18.83
C THR A 144 37.84 25.66 19.98
N GLN A 145 37.76 24.37 20.28
CA GLN A 145 36.99 23.84 21.41
C GLN A 145 37.69 24.18 22.72
N VAL A 146 36.92 24.72 23.67
CA VAL A 146 37.43 25.06 25.02
C VAL A 146 36.81 24.15 26.08
N SER A 147 35.53 23.78 25.92
CA SER A 147 34.83 22.84 26.79
C SER A 147 33.61 22.22 26.10
N GLY A 148 32.91 21.33 26.81
CA GLY A 148 31.69 20.69 26.34
C GLY A 148 31.90 19.52 25.38
N SER A 149 30.79 18.86 25.00
CA SER A 149 30.78 17.66 24.17
C SER A 149 30.51 17.98 22.70
N THR A 150 31.27 17.37 21.80
CA THR A 150 31.08 17.43 20.34
C THR A 150 29.92 16.56 19.86
N THR A 151 29.13 15.95 20.76
CA THR A 151 28.05 15.03 20.41
C THR A 151 26.80 15.30 21.25
N LYS A 152 25.63 15.36 20.60
CA LYS A 152 24.31 15.22 21.25
C LYS A 152 23.54 14.03 20.71
N THR A 153 22.83 13.32 21.58
CA THR A 153 21.93 12.21 21.25
C THR A 153 20.50 12.59 21.62
N CYS A 154 19.52 12.24 20.79
CA CYS A 154 18.12 12.48 21.11
C CYS A 154 17.57 11.38 22.03
N TYR A 155 17.09 11.76 23.21
CA TYR A 155 16.44 10.88 24.17
C TYR A 155 15.12 11.50 24.63
N ASN A 156 14.01 10.81 24.35
CA ASN A 156 12.63 11.23 24.64
C ASN A 156 12.30 12.65 24.12
N GLY A 157 12.88 13.04 22.98
CA GLY A 157 12.70 14.36 22.37
C GLY A 157 13.61 15.47 22.89
N HIS A 158 14.42 15.18 23.91
CA HIS A 158 15.45 16.08 24.42
C HIS A 158 16.81 15.71 23.82
N TRP A 159 17.63 16.71 23.50
CA TRP A 159 18.96 16.50 22.93
C TRP A 159 20.01 16.60 24.04
N THR A 160 20.51 15.44 24.48
CA THR A 160 21.44 15.31 25.61
C THR A 160 22.86 15.01 25.12
N SER A 161 23.84 15.69 25.70
CA SER A 161 25.27 15.44 25.53
C SER A 161 25.82 14.63 26.72
N THR A 162 27.00 14.03 26.54
CA THR A 162 27.77 13.37 27.61
C THR A 162 28.45 14.35 28.59
N GLY A 163 28.04 15.61 28.58
CA GLY A 163 28.61 16.76 29.29
C GLY A 163 27.93 18.04 28.80
N ASP A 164 28.51 19.20 29.08
CA ASP A 164 27.95 20.49 28.64
C ASP A 164 27.95 20.66 27.11
N ASP A 165 27.26 21.70 26.65
CA ASP A 165 27.25 22.11 25.25
C ASP A 165 28.65 22.54 24.77
N LEU A 166 28.98 22.24 23.51
CA LEU A 166 30.26 22.59 22.91
C LEU A 166 30.50 24.11 22.94
N VAL A 167 31.53 24.54 23.69
CA VAL A 167 31.95 25.95 23.75
C VAL A 167 33.16 26.15 22.85
N CYS A 168 32.99 27.01 21.84
CA CYS A 168 34.02 27.39 20.89
C CYS A 168 34.48 28.84 21.14
N ARG A 169 35.80 29.08 21.17
CA ARG A 169 36.37 30.45 21.23
C ARG A 169 37.28 30.71 20.04
N ARG A 170 37.34 31.97 19.61
CA ARG A 170 38.17 32.41 18.49
C ARG A 170 39.64 32.15 18.79
N VAL A 171 40.34 31.52 17.86
CA VAL A 171 41.80 31.34 17.94
C VAL A 171 42.47 32.66 17.63
N HIS A 172 43.35 33.16 18.51
CA HIS A 172 44.13 34.34 18.21
C HIS A 172 45.15 34.03 17.09
N PRO A 173 45.41 34.95 16.13
CA PRO A 173 46.31 34.69 15.00
C PRO A 173 47.71 34.20 15.42
N TYR A 174 48.19 34.67 16.57
CA TYR A 174 49.49 34.31 17.13
C TYR A 174 49.58 32.82 17.56
N VAL A 175 48.48 32.21 18.00
CA VAL A 175 48.46 30.81 18.46
C VAL A 175 48.58 29.81 17.29
N MET A 176 48.37 30.27 16.05
CA MET A 176 48.54 29.43 14.86
C MET A 176 50.01 29.23 14.44
N ALA A 177 50.95 29.98 15.02
CA ALA A 177 52.38 29.84 14.75
C ALA A 177 53.05 28.78 15.65
N GLU A 178 52.46 28.51 16.82
CA GLU A 178 53.18 27.95 17.96
C GLU A 178 52.88 26.46 18.18
N GLY A 179 53.48 25.64 17.32
CA GLY A 179 54.11 24.37 17.75
C GLY A 179 55.50 24.61 18.38
N LEU A 180 55.78 25.86 18.74
CA LEU A 180 56.95 26.38 19.42
C LEU A 180 56.49 27.04 20.74
N VAL A 181 57.42 27.60 21.51
CA VAL A 181 57.13 28.20 22.81
C VAL A 181 57.09 29.72 22.67
N ALA A 182 55.91 30.31 22.81
CA ALA A 182 55.78 31.75 22.96
C ALA A 182 55.97 32.21 24.41
N VAL A 183 56.89 33.16 24.58
CA VAL A 183 57.17 33.84 25.85
C VAL A 183 56.00 34.76 26.23
N SER A 184 55.76 34.90 27.54
CA SER A 184 54.79 35.85 28.10
C SER A 184 55.07 37.29 27.70
N ALA A 185 54.02 38.04 27.41
CA ALA A 185 54.02 39.49 27.52
C ALA A 185 53.33 39.88 28.83
N GLU A 186 53.98 40.77 29.58
CA GLU A 186 53.63 41.30 30.92
C GLU A 186 53.86 40.34 32.11
#